data_AF-A0AAX2DNA9-F1
#
_entry.id   AF-A0AAX2DNA9-F1
#
_cell.length_a   1.000
_cell.length_b   1.000
_cell.length_c   1.000
_cell.angle_alpha   90.00
_cell.angle_beta   90.00
_cell.angle_gamma   90.00
#
_symmetry.space_group_name_H-M   'P 1'
#
loop_
_entity.id
_entity.type
_entity.pdbx_description
1 polymer ?
#
loop_
_entity_poly.entity_id
_entity_poly.type
_entity_poly.pdbx_seq_one_letter_code
_entity_poly.pdbx_strand_id
1 'polypeptide(L)'
;MVKWNKIYTYSEQIEQWDKQSIIEMPMNSEYQGYFFLLPKKMVFSISEKFSYFYFPNTWKFQLKKHTEKKVIDAEEMMLAFDKENKEISKSFHTKKVNDTIIKVRTHIPKKLEKDVVINNDLIR
;
A
#
# COMPACT_ATOMS: atom_id res chain seq x y z
N MET A 1 19.27 1.13 2.32
CA MET A 1 18.10 1.18 1.40
C MET A 1 16.83 1.16 2.24
N VAL A 2 15.84 1.99 1.93
CA VAL A 2 14.55 2.01 2.66
C VAL A 2 13.72 0.81 2.21
N LYS A 3 13.31 -0.03 3.15
CA LYS A 3 12.42 -1.18 2.88
C LYS A 3 10.98 -0.69 2.97
N TRP A 4 10.15 -1.08 2.02
CA TRP A 4 8.71 -0.78 2.05
C TRP A 4 7.93 -1.98 2.57
N ASN A 5 6.97 -1.70 3.45
CA ASN A 5 6.06 -2.67 4.01
C ASN A 5 4.68 -2.51 3.36
N LYS A 6 3.92 -3.61 3.31
CA LYS A 6 2.56 -3.66 2.79
C LYS A 6 1.69 -4.42 3.78
N ILE A 7 0.57 -3.83 4.16
CA ILE A 7 -0.44 -4.44 5.05
C ILE A 7 -1.76 -4.50 4.30
N TYR A 8 -2.41 -5.66 4.33
CA TYR A 8 -3.80 -5.84 3.91
C TYR A 8 -4.74 -5.62 5.09
N THR A 9 -5.89 -5.00 4.82
CA THR A 9 -6.91 -4.71 5.83
C THR A 9 -8.31 -4.69 5.22
N TYR A 10 -9.35 -4.69 6.05
CA TYR A 10 -10.73 -4.60 5.56
C TYR A 10 -11.05 -3.17 5.11
N SER A 11 -11.74 -3.04 3.98
CA SER A 11 -12.10 -1.73 3.43
C SER A 11 -13.02 -0.94 4.36
N GLU A 12 -13.78 -1.61 5.22
CA GLU A 12 -14.68 -0.98 6.22
C GLU A 12 -13.93 -0.22 7.32
N GLN A 13 -12.67 -0.57 7.59
CA GLN A 13 -11.81 0.11 8.57
C GLN A 13 -11.17 1.38 8.01
N ILE A 14 -11.43 1.71 6.74
CA ILE A 14 -10.81 2.83 6.05
C ILE A 14 -11.88 3.86 5.67
N GLU A 15 -11.79 5.03 6.28
CA GLU A 15 -12.54 6.21 5.87
C GLU A 15 -11.66 7.14 5.04
N GLN A 16 -12.16 7.55 3.88
CA GLN A 16 -11.45 8.47 2.99
C GLN A 16 -11.82 9.92 3.33
N TRP A 17 -10.84 10.74 3.71
CA TRP A 17 -11.04 12.13 4.12
C TRP A 17 -10.15 13.10 3.34
N ASP A 18 -10.72 13.81 2.37
CA ASP A 18 -10.01 14.77 1.51
C ASP A 18 -8.71 14.17 0.90
N LYS A 19 -7.53 14.55 1.44
CA LYS A 19 -6.20 14.09 1.00
C LYS A 19 -5.62 12.96 1.85
N GLN A 20 -6.35 12.52 2.86
CA GLN A 20 -5.93 11.54 3.84
C GLN A 20 -6.93 10.37 3.90
N SER A 21 -6.49 9.29 4.53
CA SER A 21 -7.31 8.16 4.88
C SER A 21 -7.17 7.95 6.38
N ILE A 22 -8.30 7.85 7.06
CA ILE A 22 -8.39 7.43 8.45
C ILE A 22 -8.46 5.91 8.41
N ILE A 23 -7.55 5.25 9.13
CA ILE A 23 -7.48 3.80 9.21
C ILE A 23 -7.60 3.41 10.67
N GLU A 24 -8.61 2.60 10.98
CA GLU A 24 -8.81 2.05 12.31
C GLU A 24 -7.85 0.90 12.58
N MET A 25 -7.37 0.80 13.81
CA MET A 25 -6.56 -0.32 14.26
C MET A 25 -7.42 -1.58 14.39
N PRO A 26 -6.86 -2.77 14.12
CA PRO A 26 -7.61 -4.01 14.10
C PRO A 26 -8.13 -4.35 15.50
N MET A 27 -9.37 -4.86 15.57
CA MET A 27 -10.06 -5.13 16.85
C MET A 27 -9.33 -6.13 17.74
N ASN A 28 -8.54 -7.02 17.15
CA ASN A 28 -7.78 -8.04 17.86
C ASN A 28 -6.37 -7.58 18.31
N SER A 29 -6.08 -6.28 18.24
CA SER A 29 -4.79 -5.71 18.69
C SER A 29 -4.93 -4.96 20.02
N GLU A 30 -3.81 -4.76 20.70
CA GLU A 30 -3.73 -3.90 21.91
C GLU A 30 -4.12 -2.44 21.64
N TYR A 31 -4.22 -2.05 20.36
CA TYR A 31 -4.56 -0.71 19.89
C TYR A 31 -6.04 -0.58 19.52
N GLN A 32 -6.91 -1.48 19.99
CA GLN A 32 -8.33 -1.42 19.69
C GLN A 32 -8.94 -0.05 20.03
N GLY A 33 -9.66 0.51 19.05
CA GLY A 33 -10.30 1.82 19.13
C GLY A 33 -9.37 3.00 18.88
N TYR A 34 -8.10 2.76 18.55
CA TYR A 34 -7.23 3.78 17.99
C TYR A 34 -7.37 3.83 16.47
N PHE A 35 -7.09 4.99 15.89
CA PHE A 35 -6.96 5.18 14.45
C PHE A 35 -5.68 5.95 14.11
N PHE A 36 -5.25 5.86 12.87
CA PHE A 36 -4.15 6.65 12.33
C PHE A 36 -4.50 7.24 10.97
N LEU A 37 -3.72 8.25 10.58
CA LEU A 37 -3.90 8.96 9.32
C LEU A 37 -2.76 8.58 8.38
N LEU A 38 -3.12 8.23 7.15
CA LEU A 38 -2.17 8.10 6.04
C LEU A 38 -2.55 8.99 4.86
N PRO A 39 -1.59 9.45 4.05
CA PRO A 39 -1.91 10.07 2.77
C PRO A 39 -2.71 9.10 1.91
N LYS A 40 -3.79 9.60 1.28
CA LYS A 40 -4.67 8.78 0.43
C LYS A 40 -3.92 8.03 -0.67
N LYS A 41 -2.83 8.61 -1.19
CA LYS A 41 -1.97 8.01 -2.21
C LYS A 41 -1.24 6.73 -1.75
N MET A 42 -1.20 6.46 -0.46
CA MET A 42 -0.55 5.29 0.14
C MET A 42 -1.56 4.16 0.45
N VAL A 43 -2.83 4.37 0.14
CA VAL A 43 -3.95 3.46 0.44
C VAL A 43 -4.65 3.08 -0.86
N PHE A 44 -4.91 1.79 -1.04
CA PHE A 44 -5.41 1.22 -2.29
C PHE A 44 -6.47 0.17 -2.01
N SER A 45 -7.54 0.19 -2.79
CA SER A 45 -8.57 -0.85 -2.74
C SER A 45 -8.23 -1.99 -3.69
N ILE A 46 -8.44 -3.22 -3.22
CA ILE A 46 -8.31 -4.46 -4.02
C ILE A 46 -9.69 -4.90 -4.48
N SER A 47 -10.66 -4.85 -3.57
CA SER A 47 -12.06 -5.17 -3.79
C SER A 47 -12.92 -4.32 -2.86
N GLU A 48 -14.25 -4.46 -2.96
CA GLU A 48 -15.18 -3.83 -2.02
C GLU A 48 -14.88 -4.19 -0.56
N LYS A 49 -14.32 -5.39 -0.31
CA LYS A 49 -14.07 -5.90 1.04
C LYS A 49 -12.63 -5.67 1.52
N PHE A 50 -11.66 -5.61 0.62
CA PHE A 50 -10.24 -5.60 0.98
C PHE A 50 -9.51 -4.41 0.40
N SER A 51 -8.68 -3.82 1.24
CA SER A 51 -7.77 -2.74 0.88
C SER A 51 -6.36 -3.06 1.38
N TYR A 52 -5.38 -2.28 0.94
CA TYR A 52 -4.03 -2.32 1.47
C TYR A 52 -3.43 -0.94 1.55
N PHE A 53 -2.43 -0.80 2.40
CA PHE A 53 -1.61 0.39 2.45
C PHE A 53 -0.14 0.00 2.54
N TYR A 54 0.73 0.90 2.09
CA TYR A 54 2.17 0.72 2.17
C TYR A 54 2.84 1.88 2.88
N PHE A 55 3.99 1.61 3.50
CA PHE A 55 4.76 2.60 4.25
C PHE A 55 6.22 2.16 4.33
N PRO A 56 7.16 3.10 4.46
CA PRO A 56 8.56 2.76 4.66
C PRO A 56 8.79 2.19 6.07
N ASN A 57 9.78 1.32 6.22
CA ASN A 57 10.14 0.70 7.50
C ASN A 57 10.63 1.70 8.56
N THR A 58 10.96 2.93 8.16
CA THR A 58 11.37 4.02 9.06
C THR A 58 10.19 4.88 9.52
N TRP A 59 8.96 4.57 9.08
CA TRP A 59 7.78 5.36 9.42
C TRP A 59 7.40 5.18 10.90
N LYS A 60 6.95 6.27 11.52
CA LYS A 60 6.37 6.27 12.87
C LYS A 60 4.91 6.67 12.77
N PHE A 61 4.04 5.87 13.37
CA PHE A 61 2.60 6.10 13.32
C PHE A 61 2.13 6.82 14.57
N GLN A 62 1.37 7.89 14.37
CA GLN A 62 0.69 8.59 15.45
C GLN A 62 -0.74 8.05 15.55
N LEU A 63 -0.96 7.19 16.53
CA LEU A 63 -2.27 6.65 16.87
C LEU A 63 -3.03 7.66 17.73
N LYS A 64 -4.32 7.83 17.45
CA LYS A 64 -5.23 8.71 18.20
C LYS A 64 -6.46 7.94 18.65
N LYS A 65 -6.90 8.19 19.88
CA LYS A 65 -8.15 7.67 20.46
C LYS A 65 -8.71 8.68 21.44
N HIS A 66 -9.82 9.34 21.12
CA HIS A 66 -10.42 10.40 21.94
C HIS A 66 -9.37 11.42 22.45
N THR A 67 -8.94 11.31 23.71
CA THR A 67 -7.95 12.17 24.38
C THR A 67 -6.53 11.58 24.41
N GLU A 68 -6.37 10.31 24.05
CA GLU A 68 -5.11 9.57 24.07
C GLU A 68 -4.38 9.65 22.73
N LYS A 69 -3.05 9.69 22.81
CA LYS A 69 -2.15 9.62 21.66
C LYS A 69 -1.02 8.66 21.98
N LYS A 70 -0.73 7.75 21.05
CA LYS A 70 0.39 6.81 21.16
C LYS A 70 1.19 6.85 19.87
N VAL A 71 2.50 6.69 19.98
CA VAL A 71 3.38 6.56 18.82
C VAL A 71 3.88 5.13 18.78
N ILE A 72 3.74 4.50 17.63
CA ILE A 72 4.28 3.16 17.39
C ILE A 72 5.17 3.17 16.16
N ASP A 73 6.11 2.24 16.10
CA ASP A 73 6.98 2.07 14.94
C ASP A 73 6.37 1.15 13.88
N ALA A 74 7.14 0.94 12.81
CA ALA A 74 6.73 0.10 11.70
C ALA A 74 6.64 -1.39 12.07
N GLU A 75 7.46 -1.90 13.00
CA GLU A 75 7.42 -3.29 13.44
C GLU A 75 6.18 -3.56 14.29
N GLU A 76 5.90 -2.69 15.26
CA GLU A 76 4.68 -2.74 16.07
C GLU A 76 3.42 -2.66 15.19
N MET A 77 3.42 -1.79 14.17
CA MET A 77 2.32 -1.68 13.22
C MET A 77 2.11 -2.98 12.44
N MET A 78 3.19 -3.61 11.97
CA MET A 78 3.10 -4.90 11.28
C MET A 78 2.57 -6.01 12.19
N LEU A 79 2.99 -6.04 13.46
CA LEU A 79 2.51 -7.01 14.45
C LEU A 79 1.02 -6.82 14.76
N ALA A 80 0.57 -5.57 14.90
CA ALA A 80 -0.83 -5.27 15.19
C ALA A 80 -1.78 -5.82 14.11
N PHE A 81 -1.37 -5.77 12.84
CA PHE A 81 -2.16 -6.26 11.71
C PHE A 81 -1.84 -7.70 11.30
N ASP A 82 -0.88 -8.40 11.91
CA ASP A 82 -0.39 -9.70 11.41
C ASP A 82 -1.50 -10.75 11.26
N LYS A 83 -2.39 -10.87 12.25
CA LYS A 83 -3.51 -11.81 12.22
C LYS A 83 -4.47 -11.51 11.07
N GLU A 84 -4.94 -10.27 10.99
CA GLU A 84 -5.86 -9.82 9.96
C GLU A 84 -5.25 -9.97 8.56
N ASN A 85 -3.99 -9.56 8.41
CA ASN A 85 -3.24 -9.66 7.18
C ASN A 85 -3.10 -11.11 6.71
N LYS A 86 -2.86 -12.07 7.62
CA LYS A 86 -2.83 -13.52 7.32
C LYS A 86 -4.20 -14.06 6.93
N GLU A 87 -5.28 -13.62 7.58
CA GLU A 87 -6.65 -14.02 7.26
C GLU A 87 -7.05 -13.56 5.86
N ILE A 88 -6.86 -12.28 5.57
CA ILE A 88 -7.14 -11.69 4.25
C ILE A 88 -6.28 -12.36 3.17
N SER A 89 -5.00 -12.63 3.47
CA SER A 89 -4.11 -13.32 2.53
C SER A 89 -4.66 -14.68 2.13
N LYS A 90 -5.26 -15.46 3.04
CA LYS A 90 -5.88 -16.75 2.71
C LYS A 90 -7.03 -16.62 1.71
N SER A 91 -7.81 -15.54 1.77
CA SER A 91 -8.90 -15.27 0.82
C SER A 91 -8.41 -15.07 -0.62
N PHE A 92 -7.15 -14.68 -0.81
CA PHE A 92 -6.53 -14.61 -2.13
C PHE A 92 -5.94 -15.94 -2.61
N HIS A 93 -5.45 -16.78 -1.69
CA HIS A 93 -4.78 -18.05 -2.02
C HIS A 93 -5.76 -19.21 -2.31
N THR A 94 -7.01 -19.16 -1.83
CA THR A 94 -8.00 -20.21 -2.07
C THR A 94 -8.67 -20.16 -3.44
N LYS A 95 -8.54 -19.05 -4.18
CA LYS A 95 -8.69 -19.12 -5.63
C LYS A 95 -7.39 -19.69 -6.16
N LYS A 96 -7.44 -20.91 -6.72
CA LYS A 96 -6.53 -21.33 -7.79
C LYS A 96 -6.65 -20.30 -8.94
N VAL A 97 -6.01 -19.15 -8.77
CA VAL A 97 -5.73 -18.24 -9.86
C VAL A 97 -4.52 -18.87 -10.52
N ASN A 98 -4.79 -19.58 -11.62
CA ASN A 98 -3.78 -19.98 -12.60
C ASN A 98 -2.67 -18.92 -12.66
N ASP A 99 -1.42 -19.38 -12.62
CA ASP A 99 -0.16 -18.63 -12.69
C ASP A 99 -0.14 -17.44 -13.66
N THR A 100 -0.87 -16.40 -13.31
CA THR A 100 -0.73 -15.05 -13.82
C THR A 100 -0.25 -14.24 -12.64
N ILE A 101 0.94 -14.65 -12.18
CA ILE A 101 1.96 -13.74 -11.67
C ILE A 101 1.77 -12.45 -12.46
N ILE A 102 1.43 -11.40 -11.73
CA ILE A 102 1.42 -10.03 -12.20
C ILE A 102 2.78 -9.84 -12.88
N LYS A 103 2.81 -10.00 -14.21
CA LYS A 103 3.81 -9.37 -15.06
C LYS A 103 3.50 -7.90 -14.88
N VAL A 104 4.06 -7.33 -13.82
CA VAL A 104 4.35 -5.91 -13.77
C VAL A 104 4.99 -5.67 -15.11
N ARG A 105 4.29 -4.99 -16.01
CA ARG A 105 4.89 -4.44 -17.21
C ARG A 105 5.91 -3.45 -16.69
N THR A 106 7.09 -3.94 -16.34
CA THR A 106 8.32 -3.20 -16.48
C THR A 106 8.49 -3.00 -17.97
N HIS A 107 7.63 -2.15 -18.56
CA HIS A 107 8.06 -1.34 -19.68
C HIS A 107 9.14 -0.43 -19.11
N ILE A 108 10.33 -0.98 -18.93
CA ILE A 108 11.54 -0.19 -19.12
C ILE A 108 11.37 0.30 -20.56
N PRO A 109 11.16 1.60 -20.80
CA PRO A 109 11.05 2.08 -22.17
C PRO A 109 12.31 1.61 -22.89
N LYS A 110 12.16 0.79 -23.93
CA LYS A 110 13.29 0.45 -24.80
C LYS A 110 13.79 1.78 -25.34
N LYS A 111 15.07 2.06 -25.09
CA LYS A 111 15.77 3.18 -25.71
C LYS A 111 15.58 3.01 -27.22
N LEU A 112 14.78 3.89 -27.82
CA LEU A 112 14.61 3.95 -29.27
C LEU A 112 15.91 4.55 -29.81
N GLU A 113 16.82 3.70 -30.27
CA GLU A 113 17.87 4.13 -31.18
C GLU A 113 17.19 4.40 -32.51
N LYS A 114 16.70 5.63 -32.67
CA LYS A 114 16.37 6.15 -33.99
C LYS A 114 17.68 6.63 -34.59
N ASP A 115 18.20 5.88 -35.54
CA ASP A 115 19.14 6.44 -36.51
C ASP A 115 18.39 7.52 -37.29
N VAL A 116 18.73 8.77 -37.01
CA VAL A 116 18.23 9.91 -37.76
C VAL A 116 19.03 9.94 -39.06
N VAL A 117 18.45 9.41 -40.14
CA VAL A 117 18.95 9.67 -41.48
C VAL A 117 18.51 11.09 -41.85
N ILE A 118 19.44 12.03 -41.75
CA ILE A 118 19.26 13.40 -42.25
C ILE A 118 19.36 13.30 -43.78
N ASN A 119 18.24 13.49 -44.49
CA ASN A 119 18.32 13.70 -45.93
C ASN A 119 19.04 15.03 -46.19
N ASN A 120 20.11 14.98 -46.99
CA ASN A 120 20.96 16.14 -47.31
C ASN A 120 20.24 17.22 -48.14
N ASP A 121 18.96 17.06 -48.49
CA ASP A 121 18.19 18.05 -49.25
C ASP A 121 17.78 19.29 -48.43
N LEU A 122 18.15 19.36 -47.15
CA LEU A 122 17.97 20.55 -46.29
C LEU A 122 19.29 21.16 -45.80
N ILE A 123 20.43 20.70 -46.31
CA ILE A 123 21.72 21.37 -46.12
C ILE A 123 21.91 22.29 -47.33
N ARG A 124 21.68 23.59 -47.11
CA ARG A 124 21.90 24.64 -48.10
C ARG A 124 23.38 25.00 -48.21
#